data_AF-A0A099Z4M0-F1
#
_entry.id   AF-A0A099Z4M0-F1
#
_cell.length_a   1.000
_cell.length_b   1.000
_cell.length_c   1.000
_cell.angle_alpha   90.00
_cell.angle_beta   90.00
_cell.angle_gamma   90.00
#
_symmetry.space_group_name_H-M   'P 1'
#
loop_
_entity.id
_entity.type
_entity.pdbx_description
1 polymer ?
#
loop_
_entity_poly.entity_id
_entity_poly.type
_entity_poly.pdbx_seq_one_letter_code
_entity_poly.pdbx_strand_id
1 'polypeptide(L)' 'AAIDFLLLAHGHGCEDFEGMCCMDLQDQSKAIHQQIQQLMEHTQKI' A
#
# COMPACT_ATOMS: atom_id res chain seq x y z
N ALA A 1 4.16 1.65 8.42
CA ALA A 1 5.51 1.58 9.02
C ALA A 1 6.41 2.78 8.67
N ALA A 2 6.75 3.03 7.40
CA ALA A 2 7.62 4.17 7.04
C ALA A 2 6.95 5.53 7.24
N ILE A 3 5.66 5.64 6.92
CA ILE A 3 4.86 6.86 7.14
C ILE A 3 4.70 7.14 8.63
N ASP A 4 4.38 6.12 9.44
CA ASP A 4 4.22 6.25 10.89
C ASP A 4 5.50 6.73 11.58
N PHE A 5 6.67 6.27 11.13
CA PHE A 5 7.97 6.70 11.66
C PHE A 5 8.25 8.18 11.35
N LEU A 6 7.88 8.65 10.16
CA LEU A 6 8.03 10.05 9.76
C LEU A 6 7.03 10.96 10.50
N LEU A 7 5.81 10.49 10.73
CA LEU A 7 4.78 11.23 11.49
C LEU A 7 5.16 11.37 12.96
N LEU A 8 5.62 10.28 13.60
CA LEU A 8 6.15 10.29 14.96
C LEU A 8 7.32 11.28 15.13
N ALA A 9 8.22 11.38 14.14
CA ALA A 9 9.34 12.32 14.17
C ALA A 9 8.91 13.80 14.06
N HIS A 10 7.73 14.07 13.47
CA HIS A 10 7.16 15.41 13.37
C HIS A 10 6.30 15.80 14.60
N GLY A 11 6.11 14.90 15.57
CA GLY A 11 5.29 15.15 16.76
C GLY A 11 3.78 15.01 16.54
N HIS A 12 3.36 14.57 15.35
CA HIS A 12 1.99 14.20 15.07
C HIS A 12 1.85 12.68 15.14
N GLY A 13 1.00 12.19 16.05
CA GLY A 13 0.71 10.78 16.15
C GLY A 13 0.06 10.26 14.86
N CYS A 14 0.13 8.96 14.62
CA CYS A 14 -0.55 8.32 13.49
C CYS A 14 -2.09 8.57 13.54
N GLU A 15 -2.61 8.92 14.71
CA GLU A 15 -4.01 9.21 15.04
C GLU A 15 -4.50 10.55 14.47
N ASP A 16 -3.61 11.54 14.26
CA ASP A 16 -3.97 12.83 13.67
C ASP A 16 -4.29 12.72 12.16
N PHE A 17 -3.86 11.63 11.55
CA PHE A 17 -4.18 11.26 10.17
C PHE A 17 -5.02 9.99 10.22
N GLU A 18 -6.29 10.15 10.57
CA GLU A 18 -7.34 9.13 10.67
C GLU A 18 -7.52 8.40 9.31
N GLY A 19 -6.60 7.48 9.00
CA GLY A 19 -6.49 6.78 7.71
C GLY A 19 -5.06 6.55 7.20
N MET A 20 -4.05 7.19 7.80
CA MET A 20 -2.63 6.97 7.46
C MET A 20 -1.88 6.10 8.48
N CYS A 21 -2.48 5.82 9.64
CA CYS A 21 -1.81 5.15 10.75
C CYS A 21 -1.21 3.79 10.43
N CYS A 22 -1.78 3.10 9.44
CA CYS A 22 -1.29 1.90 8.83
C CYS A 22 -2.13 1.68 7.58
N MET A 23 -1.78 2.32 6.46
CA MET A 23 -2.27 1.81 5.17
C MET A 23 -1.69 0.40 5.06
N ASP A 24 -2.53 -0.63 5.03
CA ASP A 24 -2.10 -2.00 4.77
C ASP A 24 -1.66 -2.10 3.31
N LEU A 25 -0.46 -1.59 3.03
CA LEU A 25 0.17 -1.58 1.72
C LEU A 25 0.42 -3.00 1.23
N GLN A 26 0.43 -4.01 2.11
CA GLN A 26 0.55 -5.40 1.67
C GLN A 26 -0.71 -5.85 0.93
N ASP A 27 -1.89 -5.48 1.39
CA ASP A 27 -3.13 -5.85 0.70
C ASP A 27 -3.24 -5.17 -0.67
N GLN A 28 -2.94 -3.87 -0.72
CA GLN A 28 -2.92 -3.11 -1.97
C GLN A 28 -1.85 -3.62 -2.95
N SER A 29 -0.65 -3.93 -2.45
CA SER A 29 0.42 -4.51 -3.26
C SER A 29 0.04 -5.87 -3.82
N LYS A 30 -0.58 -6.74 -3.02
CA LYS A 30 -1.07 -8.06 -3.49
C LYS A 30 -2.11 -7.91 -4.60
N ALA A 31 -3.07 -7.00 -4.44
CA ALA A 31 -4.10 -6.74 -5.45
C ALA A 31 -3.50 -6.20 -6.76
N ILE A 32 -2.50 -5.33 -6.70
CA ILE A 32 -1.78 -4.83 -7.87
C ILE A 32 -0.99 -5.95 -8.55
N HIS A 33 -0.28 -6.78 -7.78
CA HIS A 33 0.46 -7.92 -8.33
C HIS A 33 -0.47 -8.92 -9.06
N GLN A 34 -1.65 -9.21 -8.49
CA GLN A 34 -2.64 -10.07 -9.13
C GLN A 34 -3.14 -9.49 -10.46
N GLN A 35 -3.45 -8.19 -10.50
CA GLN A 35 -3.89 -7.53 -11.74
C GLN A 35 -2.81 -7.55 -12.82
N ILE A 36 -1.54 -7.35 -12.45
CA ILE A 36 -0.42 -7.45 -13.37
C ILE A 36 -0.28 -8.88 -13.92
N GLN A 37 -0.39 -9.90 -13.06
CA GLN A 37 -0.37 -11.30 -13.50
C GLN A 37 -1.48 -11.62 -14.50
N GLN A 38 -2.71 -11.19 -14.22
CA GLN A 38 -3.84 -11.37 -15.14
C GLN A 38 -3.59 -10.72 -16.50
N LEU A 39 -3.04 -9.49 -16.50
CA LEU A 39 -2.73 -8.79 -17.75
C LEU A 39 -1.65 -9.52 -18.56
N MET A 40 -0.60 -10.04 -17.90
CA MET A 40 0.44 -10.82 -18.57
C MET A 40 -0.11 -12.14 -19.14
N GLU A 41 -0.94 -12.85 -18.40
CA GLU A 41 -1.59 -14.08 -18.88
C GLU A 41 -2.50 -13.81 -20.07
N HIS A 42 -3.24 -12.69 -20.06
CA HIS A 42 -4.08 -12.30 -21.18
C HIS A 42 -3.24 -11.96 -22.42
N THR A 43 -2.12 -11.25 -22.23
CA THR A 43 -1.22 -10.89 -23.32
C THR A 43 -0.52 -12.10 -23.92
N GLN A 44 -0.24 -13.14 -23.11
CA GLN A 44 0.42 -14.37 -23.56
C GLN A 44 -0.53 -15.34 -24.28
N LYS A 45 -1.85 -15.12 -24.19
CA LYS A 45 -2.88 -15.90 -24.90
C LYS A 45 -3.28 -15.28 -26.25
N ILE A 46 -2.71 -14.12 -26.60
CA ILE A 46 -2.81 -13.46 -27.91
C ILE A 46 -1.65 -13.94 -28.78
#